data_AF-A0A815F9C7-F1
#
_entry.id   AF-A0A815F9C7-F1
#
_cell.length_a   1.000
_cell.length_b   1.000
_cell.length_c   1.000
_cell.angle_alpha   90.00
_cell.angle_beta   90.00
_cell.angle_gamma   90.00
#
_symmetry.space_group_name_H-M   'P 1'
#
loop_
_entity.id
_entity.type
_entity.pdbx_description
1 polymer ?
#
loop_
_entity_poly.entity_id
_entity_poly.type
_entity_poly.pdbx_seq_one_letter_code
_entity_poly.pdbx_strand_id
1 'polypeptide(L)'
;MSGSKVFTILSFIFFASILLSSSQNINRKVEWNTLKIIWGPDPLASNDKVFIRQPRTVQQALQEGYSKLPNGLGDQCLGRTTVGHRYWKGNDSAAILLYDKQGTIAGIQIGFPRSVTNRAFYSFDTQRMYNRETINGIDMYTATAYFVPPATICSVGRTLSRLEHEGTGTGLFFQNGSNPLQDAVEVPLWESDLGKTKWAPGACFKTMGKHYWYNNHLDLNCSEVLPAFVMYNKGQLSAFGWSIMAKMDASQRVEFPPKAVISSFLIPVPKCMFPIYDAIGGVTTMHLYFNTDPANLEC
;
A
#
# COMPACT_ATOMS: atom_id res chain seq x y z
N MET A 1 -38.91 -80.04 17.26
CA MET A 1 -37.79 -80.41 16.36
C MET A 1 -37.81 -79.47 15.17
N SER A 2 -36.67 -78.81 14.87
CA SER A 2 -36.33 -78.08 13.64
C SER A 2 -37.36 -77.05 13.13
N GLY A 3 -37.14 -75.74 13.11
CA GLY A 3 -35.92 -74.99 12.85
C GLY A 3 -36.27 -73.92 11.81
N SER A 4 -36.02 -72.64 12.08
CA SER A 4 -35.49 -71.65 11.13
C SER A 4 -35.43 -70.29 11.83
N LYS A 5 -34.22 -69.82 12.12
CA LYS A 5 -33.95 -68.44 12.51
C LYS A 5 -33.79 -67.64 11.23
N VAL A 6 -34.73 -66.75 10.92
CA VAL A 6 -34.58 -65.76 9.86
C VAL A 6 -33.70 -64.63 10.41
N PHE A 7 -32.48 -64.54 9.88
CA PHE A 7 -31.59 -63.40 10.07
C PHE A 7 -32.05 -62.28 9.13
N THR A 8 -32.59 -61.20 9.70
CA THR A 8 -32.81 -59.95 8.97
C THR A 8 -31.47 -59.21 8.90
N ILE A 9 -30.79 -59.30 7.74
CA ILE A 9 -29.62 -58.47 7.44
C ILE A 9 -30.13 -57.08 7.04
N LEU A 10 -30.03 -56.11 7.95
CA LEU A 10 -30.11 -54.70 7.59
C LEU A 10 -28.90 -54.35 6.72
N SER A 11 -29.13 -54.17 5.42
CA SER A 11 -28.16 -53.56 4.52
C SER A 11 -28.08 -52.07 4.83
N PHE A 12 -27.01 -51.65 5.53
CA PHE A 12 -26.60 -50.26 5.60
C PHE A 12 -26.06 -49.86 4.22
N ILE A 13 -26.86 -49.11 3.46
CA ILE A 13 -26.40 -48.38 2.29
C ILE A 13 -25.51 -47.25 2.81
N PHE A 14 -24.19 -47.46 2.76
CA PHE A 14 -23.22 -46.39 2.89
C PHE A 14 -23.36 -45.51 1.63
N PHE A 15 -24.10 -44.40 1.74
CA PHE A 15 -23.94 -43.29 0.81
C PHE A 15 -22.55 -42.70 1.06
N ALA A 16 -21.56 -43.21 0.34
CA ALA A 16 -20.32 -42.49 0.13
C ALA A 16 -20.65 -41.29 -0.76
N SER A 17 -21.08 -40.20 -0.13
CA SER A 17 -21.08 -38.88 -0.74
C SER A 17 -19.63 -38.55 -1.06
N ILE A 18 -19.22 -38.87 -2.28
CA ILE A 18 -18.02 -38.31 -2.89
C ILE A 18 -18.33 -36.82 -3.02
N LEU A 19 -18.04 -36.07 -1.96
CA LEU A 19 -17.69 -34.68 -2.09
C LEU A 19 -16.42 -34.69 -2.93
N LEU A 20 -16.62 -34.57 -4.24
CA LEU A 20 -15.68 -33.90 -5.12
C LEU A 20 -15.46 -32.53 -4.49
N SER A 21 -14.52 -32.48 -3.54
CA SER A 21 -13.76 -31.28 -3.27
C SER A 21 -13.12 -30.96 -4.61
N SER A 22 -13.77 -30.09 -5.37
CA SER A 22 -13.09 -29.38 -6.43
C SER A 22 -11.95 -28.68 -5.71
N SER A 23 -10.76 -29.27 -5.82
CA SER A 23 -9.53 -28.59 -5.50
C SER A 23 -9.43 -27.43 -6.48
N GLN A 24 -10.05 -26.31 -6.17
CA GLN A 24 -9.71 -25.03 -6.77
C GLN A 24 -8.38 -24.55 -6.16
N ASN A 25 -7.34 -25.37 -6.31
CA ASN A 25 -5.95 -24.92 -6.28
C ASN A 25 -5.63 -24.41 -7.69
N ILE A 26 -6.27 -23.31 -8.06
CA ILE A 26 -5.98 -22.57 -9.29
C ILE A 26 -5.54 -21.19 -8.84
N ASN A 27 -4.29 -20.85 -9.17
CA ASN A 27 -3.68 -19.51 -9.10
C ASN A 27 -4.74 -18.39 -9.14
N ARG A 28 -5.23 -17.95 -7.98
CA ARG A 28 -6.03 -16.71 -7.92
C ARG A 28 -5.06 -15.58 -8.21
N LYS A 29 -5.21 -14.99 -9.40
CA LYS A 29 -4.59 -13.73 -9.80
C LYS A 29 -4.77 -12.73 -8.66
N VAL A 30 -3.74 -11.95 -8.37
CA VAL A 30 -3.82 -10.82 -7.46
C VAL A 30 -4.76 -9.79 -8.09
N GLU A 31 -5.93 -9.63 -7.47
CA GLU A 31 -6.94 -8.65 -7.88
C GLU A 31 -6.78 -7.39 -7.05
N TRP A 32 -6.73 -6.23 -7.71
CA TRP A 32 -6.67 -4.92 -7.05
C TRP A 32 -8.07 -4.43 -6.69
N ASN A 33 -8.93 -5.27 -6.11
CA ASN A 33 -10.34 -4.95 -5.90
C ASN A 33 -10.61 -4.18 -4.59
N THR A 34 -9.60 -3.82 -3.82
CA THR A 34 -9.72 -3.00 -2.62
C THR A 34 -8.60 -1.97 -2.50
N LEU A 35 -8.71 -1.09 -1.50
CA LEU A 35 -7.63 -0.28 -1.00
C LEU A 35 -7.73 -0.30 0.52
N LYS A 36 -6.70 -0.81 1.19
CA LYS A 36 -6.63 -0.85 2.65
C LYS A 36 -5.30 -0.29 3.10
N ILE A 37 -5.30 0.38 4.24
CA ILE A 37 -4.07 0.85 4.88
C ILE A 37 -3.91 0.23 6.26
N ILE A 38 -2.70 0.30 6.79
CA ILE A 38 -2.29 -0.22 8.09
C ILE A 38 -2.30 -1.75 8.12
N TRP A 39 -1.16 -2.31 8.49
CA TRP A 39 -1.00 -3.72 8.75
C TRP A 39 -1.50 -4.10 10.16
N GLY A 40 -2.04 -5.32 10.28
CA GLY A 40 -2.31 -5.96 11.55
C GLY A 40 -1.84 -7.43 11.56
N PRO A 41 -1.41 -7.97 12.72
CA PRO A 41 -0.92 -9.34 12.82
C PRO A 41 -2.03 -10.39 12.69
N ASP A 42 -3.27 -10.01 12.99
CA ASP A 42 -4.44 -10.87 12.78
C ASP A 42 -5.01 -10.58 11.37
N PRO A 43 -4.88 -11.52 10.41
CA PRO A 43 -5.39 -11.33 9.06
C PRO A 43 -6.92 -11.31 8.97
N LEU A 44 -7.60 -11.83 9.99
CA LEU A 44 -9.06 -11.82 10.08
C LEU A 44 -9.56 -10.54 10.76
N ALA A 45 -8.70 -9.82 11.50
CA ALA A 45 -9.01 -8.51 12.02
C ALA A 45 -9.08 -7.51 10.87
N SER A 46 -10.27 -7.25 10.38
CA SER A 46 -10.57 -6.04 9.59
C SER A 46 -11.45 -5.17 10.47
N ASN A 47 -10.86 -4.13 11.05
CA ASN A 47 -11.58 -3.18 11.91
C ASN A 47 -11.04 -1.75 11.69
N ASP A 48 -11.49 -0.80 12.50
CA ASP A 48 -11.10 0.60 12.37
C ASP A 48 -9.64 0.91 12.76
N LYS A 49 -8.83 -0.10 13.10
CA LYS A 49 -7.43 0.06 13.52
C LYS A 49 -6.41 -0.60 12.61
N VAL A 50 -6.78 -1.69 11.92
CA VAL A 50 -5.89 -2.44 11.03
C VAL A 50 -6.64 -2.84 9.76
N PHE A 51 -5.93 -2.88 8.64
CA PHE A 51 -6.48 -3.13 7.31
C PHE A 51 -7.70 -2.23 7.01
N ILE A 52 -7.56 -0.94 7.36
CA ILE A 52 -8.61 0.07 7.29
C ILE A 52 -8.92 0.34 5.82
N ARG A 53 -10.13 -0.01 5.39
CA ARG A 53 -10.60 0.23 4.02
C ARG A 53 -10.64 1.72 3.69
N GLN A 54 -10.22 2.04 2.48
CA GLN A 54 -10.23 3.40 1.95
C GLN A 54 -11.28 3.52 0.83
N PRO A 55 -11.99 4.66 0.75
CA PRO A 55 -13.02 4.90 -0.24
C PRO A 55 -12.41 5.03 -1.64
N ARG A 56 -12.97 4.30 -2.61
CA ARG A 56 -12.45 4.26 -3.99
C ARG A 56 -13.18 5.19 -4.95
N THR A 57 -14.20 5.90 -4.47
CA THR A 57 -14.88 6.97 -5.18
C THR A 57 -15.01 8.21 -4.31
N VAL A 58 -15.10 9.39 -4.92
CA VAL A 58 -15.37 10.65 -4.21
C VAL A 58 -16.67 10.58 -3.41
N GLN A 59 -17.70 9.93 -3.97
CA GLN A 59 -18.98 9.76 -3.28
C GLN A 59 -18.82 8.99 -1.97
N GLN A 60 -18.09 7.86 -1.99
CA GLN A 60 -17.78 7.09 -0.78
C GLN A 60 -16.92 7.92 0.18
N ALA A 61 -15.94 8.66 -0.35
CA ALA A 61 -15.06 9.48 0.47
C ALA A 61 -15.84 10.52 1.28
N LEU A 62 -16.74 11.25 0.63
CA LEU A 62 -17.59 12.23 1.29
C LEU A 62 -18.49 11.59 2.35
N GLN A 63 -19.08 10.43 2.06
CA GLN A 63 -19.90 9.66 3.02
C GLN A 63 -19.08 9.21 4.24
N GLU A 64 -17.81 8.87 4.04
CA GLU A 64 -16.89 8.43 5.09
C GLU A 64 -16.19 9.60 5.82
N GLY A 65 -16.59 10.85 5.55
CA GLY A 65 -16.09 12.05 6.24
C GLY A 65 -14.78 12.61 5.69
N TYR A 66 -14.40 12.23 4.46
CA TYR A 66 -13.32 12.91 3.76
C TYR A 66 -13.80 14.26 3.23
N SER A 67 -12.88 15.22 3.20
CA SER A 67 -13.07 16.54 2.61
C SER A 67 -11.91 16.86 1.69
N LYS A 68 -12.13 17.77 0.73
CA LYS A 68 -11.05 18.28 -0.12
C LYS A 68 -9.98 18.95 0.72
N LEU A 69 -8.73 18.89 0.26
CA LEU A 69 -7.67 19.72 0.84
C LEU A 69 -8.03 21.22 0.73
N PRO A 70 -7.72 22.02 1.76
CA PRO A 70 -8.08 23.44 1.82
C PRO A 70 -7.28 24.29 0.82
N ASN A 71 -7.63 25.57 0.73
CA ASN A 71 -6.92 26.58 -0.07
C ASN A 71 -6.82 26.24 -1.57
N GLY A 72 -7.84 25.54 -2.11
CA GLY A 72 -7.90 25.13 -3.51
C GLY A 72 -7.00 23.95 -3.88
N LEU A 73 -6.22 23.40 -2.94
CA LEU A 73 -5.32 22.28 -3.18
C LEU A 73 -6.06 21.00 -3.58
N GLY A 74 -7.28 20.80 -3.08
CA GLY A 74 -8.13 19.65 -3.45
C GLY A 74 -9.02 19.90 -4.68
N ASP A 75 -9.24 21.15 -5.07
CA ASP A 75 -10.11 21.51 -6.20
C ASP A 75 -9.42 21.32 -7.55
N GLN A 76 -8.10 21.52 -7.59
CA GLN A 76 -7.31 21.36 -8.80
C GLN A 76 -7.04 19.88 -9.08
N CYS A 77 -7.56 19.38 -10.21
CA CYS A 77 -7.11 18.07 -10.69
C CYS A 77 -5.65 18.17 -11.16
N LEU A 78 -5.34 19.12 -12.05
CA LEU A 78 -3.97 19.37 -12.48
C LEU A 78 -3.34 20.42 -11.56
N GLY A 79 -2.73 19.97 -10.46
CA GLY A 79 -2.00 20.82 -9.54
C GLY A 79 -0.59 21.13 -10.04
N ARG A 80 0.12 22.00 -9.31
CA ARG A 80 1.52 22.39 -9.62
C ARG A 80 2.49 21.21 -9.55
N THR A 81 2.31 20.36 -8.54
CA THR A 81 3.23 19.29 -8.15
C THR A 81 2.53 17.95 -7.99
N THR A 82 1.21 17.88 -8.16
CA THR A 82 0.42 16.67 -7.95
C THR A 82 -0.72 16.62 -8.97
N VAL A 83 -1.14 15.42 -9.38
CA VAL A 83 -2.25 15.21 -10.32
C VAL A 83 -3.36 14.39 -9.67
N GLY A 84 -4.58 14.90 -9.66
CA GLY A 84 -5.76 14.30 -9.04
C GLY A 84 -6.34 15.20 -7.95
N HIS A 85 -7.66 15.14 -7.79
CA HIS A 85 -8.38 15.83 -6.72
C HIS A 85 -8.03 15.20 -5.38
N ARG A 86 -7.57 16.02 -4.43
CA ARG A 86 -7.02 15.56 -3.15
C ARG A 86 -8.01 15.68 -2.02
N TYR A 87 -8.19 14.59 -1.29
CA TYR A 87 -9.09 14.49 -0.16
C TYR A 87 -8.37 13.90 1.06
N TRP A 88 -8.64 14.45 2.23
CA TRP A 88 -8.15 13.96 3.51
C TRP A 88 -9.32 13.75 4.47
N LYS A 89 -9.07 13.09 5.60
CA LYS A 89 -10.11 12.87 6.62
C LYS A 89 -9.58 13.27 7.98
N GLY A 90 -10.32 14.14 8.67
CA GLY A 90 -9.98 14.61 10.01
C GLY A 90 -8.71 15.45 10.09
N ASN A 91 -8.37 16.19 9.02
CA ASN A 91 -7.10 16.94 8.90
C ASN A 91 -5.84 16.08 9.05
N ASP A 92 -5.95 14.76 8.88
CA ASP A 92 -4.83 13.85 8.89
C ASP A 92 -4.20 13.77 7.50
N SER A 93 -2.96 14.25 7.40
CA SER A 93 -2.18 14.30 6.15
C SER A 93 -1.43 13.00 5.84
N ALA A 94 -1.44 12.00 6.74
CA ALA A 94 -0.73 10.75 6.51
C ALA A 94 -1.33 9.91 5.37
N ALA A 95 -2.63 10.05 5.12
CA ALA A 95 -3.34 9.37 4.04
C ALA A 95 -4.27 10.35 3.31
N ILE A 96 -3.72 11.01 2.29
CA ILE A 96 -4.45 11.89 1.37
C ILE A 96 -4.79 11.07 0.12
N LEU A 97 -6.07 10.89 -0.17
CA LEU A 97 -6.56 10.14 -1.33
C LEU A 97 -6.64 11.06 -2.56
N LEU A 98 -6.19 10.56 -3.71
CA LEU A 98 -6.22 11.27 -4.98
C LEU A 98 -7.28 10.62 -5.87
N TYR A 99 -8.21 11.43 -6.38
CA TYR A 99 -9.24 10.99 -7.33
C TYR A 99 -9.01 11.60 -8.70
N ASP A 100 -9.31 10.83 -9.74
CA ASP A 100 -9.31 11.33 -11.12
C ASP A 100 -10.48 12.29 -11.37
N LYS A 101 -10.51 12.88 -12.57
CA LYS A 101 -11.57 13.83 -12.97
C LYS A 101 -12.99 13.25 -12.96
N GLN A 102 -13.12 11.91 -12.98
CA GLN A 102 -14.40 11.21 -12.93
C GLN A 102 -14.79 10.83 -11.49
N GLY A 103 -13.93 11.15 -10.51
CA GLY A 103 -14.14 10.87 -9.10
C GLY A 103 -13.77 9.45 -8.67
N THR A 104 -12.96 8.74 -9.46
CA THR A 104 -12.46 7.39 -9.15
C THR A 104 -11.06 7.46 -8.55
N ILE A 105 -10.72 6.60 -7.58
CA ILE A 105 -9.40 6.59 -6.94
C ILE A 105 -8.29 6.46 -7.99
N ALA A 106 -7.26 7.30 -7.88
CA ALA A 106 -6.16 7.39 -8.82
C ALA A 106 -4.80 7.32 -8.14
N GLY A 107 -4.73 7.50 -6.82
CA GLY A 107 -3.50 7.43 -6.07
C GLY A 107 -3.68 7.76 -4.59
N ILE A 108 -2.56 7.84 -3.89
CA ILE A 108 -2.47 8.25 -2.50
C ILE A 108 -1.19 9.05 -2.27
N GLN A 109 -1.26 10.01 -1.37
CA GLN A 109 -0.17 10.85 -0.94
C GLN A 109 -0.04 10.75 0.58
N ILE A 110 1.19 10.61 1.06
CA ILE A 110 1.54 10.79 2.46
C ILE A 110 2.16 12.18 2.63
N GLY A 111 1.67 12.93 3.61
CA GLY A 111 2.19 14.23 4.00
C GLY A 111 2.61 14.24 5.46
N PHE A 112 3.69 14.97 5.77
CA PHE A 112 4.13 15.18 7.14
C PHE A 112 4.79 16.55 7.33
N PRO A 113 4.63 17.17 8.52
CA PRO A 113 5.23 18.46 8.80
C PRO A 113 6.75 18.40 8.71
N ARG A 114 7.36 19.42 8.11
CA ARG A 114 8.82 19.54 8.09
C ARG A 114 9.42 19.61 9.50
N SER A 115 8.66 20.10 10.48
CA SER A 115 9.05 20.18 11.89
C SER A 115 9.30 18.82 12.54
N VAL A 116 8.75 17.71 12.02
CA VAL A 116 8.99 16.36 12.56
C VAL A 116 10.18 15.65 11.92
N THR A 117 10.93 16.34 11.06
CA THR A 117 12.09 15.78 10.36
C THR A 117 13.41 16.19 11.00
N ASN A 118 14.41 15.30 10.93
CA ASN A 118 15.78 15.64 11.29
C ASN A 118 16.68 15.68 10.04
N ARG A 119 16.83 16.88 9.48
CA ARG A 119 17.56 17.12 8.22
C ARG A 119 19.08 16.92 8.32
N ALA A 120 19.64 16.83 9.52
CA ALA A 120 21.04 16.48 9.70
C ALA A 120 21.31 14.99 9.39
N PHE A 121 20.28 14.15 9.46
CA PHE A 121 20.39 12.70 9.30
C PHE A 121 19.76 12.20 7.99
N TYR A 122 18.69 12.85 7.52
CA TYR A 122 18.05 12.51 6.25
C TYR A 122 17.69 13.76 5.44
N SER A 123 18.17 13.81 4.20
CA SER A 123 17.98 14.95 3.30
C SER A 123 16.69 14.82 2.47
N PHE A 124 15.57 15.16 3.10
CA PHE A 124 14.26 15.20 2.42
C PHE A 124 14.25 16.14 1.20
N ASP A 125 14.95 17.28 1.30
CA ASP A 125 15.00 18.30 0.24
C ASP A 125 15.73 17.83 -1.04
N THR A 126 16.60 16.81 -0.96
CA THR A 126 17.34 16.26 -2.11
C THR A 126 16.74 14.98 -2.67
N GLN A 127 15.85 14.35 -1.92
CA GLN A 127 15.18 13.13 -2.34
C GLN A 127 14.01 13.48 -3.27
N ARG A 128 14.16 13.10 -4.54
CA ARG A 128 13.23 13.44 -5.63
C ARG A 128 11.80 12.94 -5.45
N MET A 129 11.59 11.90 -4.62
CA MET A 129 10.24 11.41 -4.31
C MET A 129 9.47 12.31 -3.33
N TYR A 130 10.14 13.26 -2.68
CA TYR A 130 9.47 14.25 -1.85
C TYR A 130 9.23 15.55 -2.61
N ASN A 131 8.05 16.12 -2.39
CA ASN A 131 7.72 17.48 -2.77
C ASN A 131 7.49 18.31 -1.51
N ARG A 132 7.72 19.63 -1.63
CA ARG A 132 7.44 20.58 -0.56
C ARG A 132 6.16 21.33 -0.88
N GLU A 133 5.22 21.34 0.05
CA GLU A 133 3.94 22.02 -0.10
C GLU A 133 3.52 22.69 1.21
N THR A 134 2.66 23.70 1.13
CA THR A 134 2.05 24.31 2.31
C THR A 134 0.59 23.90 2.39
N ILE A 135 0.25 23.04 3.36
CA ILE A 135 -1.12 22.55 3.57
C ILE A 135 -1.65 23.17 4.86
N ASN A 136 -2.73 23.95 4.76
CA ASN A 136 -3.34 24.65 5.90
C ASN A 136 -2.34 25.52 6.70
N GLY A 137 -1.43 26.21 6.00
CA GLY A 137 -0.39 27.04 6.62
C GLY A 137 0.81 26.28 7.20
N ILE A 138 0.82 24.95 7.13
CA ILE A 138 1.91 24.09 7.61
C ILE A 138 2.83 23.75 6.45
N ASP A 139 4.14 23.91 6.65
CA ASP A 139 5.17 23.48 5.71
C ASP A 139 5.36 21.96 5.78
N MET A 140 5.03 21.27 4.70
CA MET A 140 4.95 19.81 4.62
C MET A 140 5.92 19.27 3.58
N TYR A 141 6.46 18.08 3.84
CA TYR A 141 6.90 17.19 2.78
C TYR A 141 5.74 16.27 2.37
N THR A 142 5.68 15.93 1.10
CA THR A 142 4.71 14.97 0.56
C THR A 142 5.39 13.95 -0.36
N ALA A 143 4.97 12.70 -0.31
CA ALA A 143 5.34 11.66 -1.28
C ALA A 143 4.06 11.06 -1.88
N THR A 144 4.08 10.78 -3.19
CA THR A 144 2.87 10.42 -3.93
C THR A 144 3.07 9.14 -4.73
N ALA A 145 2.09 8.25 -4.64
CA ALA A 145 1.97 7.06 -5.48
C ALA A 145 0.65 7.12 -6.26
N TYR A 146 0.71 6.83 -7.55
CA TYR A 146 -0.45 6.73 -8.44
C TYR A 146 -0.74 5.28 -8.77
N PHE A 147 -2.02 4.94 -8.86
CA PHE A 147 -2.52 3.60 -9.19
C PHE A 147 -2.88 3.46 -10.67
N VAL A 148 -2.77 4.54 -11.42
CA VAL A 148 -2.97 4.61 -12.87
C VAL A 148 -1.93 5.57 -13.46
N PRO A 149 -1.63 5.50 -14.76
CA PRO A 149 -0.69 6.43 -15.39
C PRO A 149 -1.11 7.89 -15.14
N PRO A 150 -0.23 8.75 -14.59
CA PRO A 150 -0.58 10.13 -14.21
C PRO A 150 -1.22 10.96 -15.34
N ALA A 151 -0.77 10.73 -16.58
CA ALA A 151 -1.30 11.37 -17.78
C ALA A 151 -2.80 11.14 -18.02
N THR A 152 -3.38 10.08 -17.44
CA THR A 152 -4.80 9.74 -17.63
C THR A 152 -5.72 10.36 -16.57
N ILE A 153 -5.19 10.74 -15.41
CA ILE A 153 -5.97 11.11 -14.21
C ILE A 153 -6.85 12.34 -14.47
N CYS A 154 -6.30 13.40 -15.07
CA CYS A 154 -7.04 14.65 -15.29
C CYS A 154 -7.45 14.88 -16.75
N SER A 155 -7.06 13.99 -17.66
CA SER A 155 -7.44 14.06 -19.08
C SER A 155 -8.72 13.26 -19.34
N VAL A 156 -8.69 11.96 -19.05
CA VAL A 156 -9.78 11.01 -19.33
C VAL A 156 -10.45 10.52 -18.05
N GLY A 157 -9.68 10.13 -17.04
CA GLY A 157 -10.15 9.47 -15.83
C GLY A 157 -10.76 8.09 -16.08
N ARG A 158 -11.38 7.51 -15.05
CA ARG A 158 -12.02 6.20 -15.08
C ARG A 158 -13.47 6.27 -14.62
N THR A 159 -14.35 5.67 -15.42
CA THR A 159 -15.75 5.47 -15.02
C THR A 159 -15.87 4.40 -13.94
N LEU A 160 -17.01 4.33 -13.26
CA LEU A 160 -17.30 3.27 -12.29
C LEU A 160 -17.19 1.87 -12.92
N SER A 161 -17.66 1.70 -14.15
CA SER A 161 -17.51 0.43 -14.87
C SER A 161 -16.04 0.05 -15.11
N ARG A 162 -15.17 1.03 -15.41
CA ARG A 162 -13.71 0.76 -15.48
C ARG A 162 -13.12 0.43 -14.11
N LEU A 163 -13.53 1.10 -13.03
CA LEU A 163 -13.13 0.76 -11.66
C LEU A 163 -13.53 -0.68 -11.30
N GLU A 164 -14.72 -1.12 -11.69
CA GLU A 164 -15.19 -2.49 -11.43
C GLU A 164 -14.40 -3.54 -12.20
N HIS A 165 -13.99 -3.23 -13.43
CA HIS A 165 -13.25 -4.16 -14.29
C HIS A 165 -11.73 -4.17 -14.01
N GLU A 166 -11.13 -3.01 -13.81
CA GLU A 166 -9.68 -2.82 -13.60
C GLU A 166 -9.29 -2.86 -12.12
N GLY A 167 -10.25 -2.69 -11.21
CA GLY A 167 -9.97 -2.50 -9.78
C GLY A 167 -9.41 -1.12 -9.45
N THR A 168 -8.81 -0.99 -8.27
CA THR A 168 -8.19 0.21 -7.70
C THR A 168 -7.17 0.85 -8.63
N GLY A 169 -6.52 0.07 -9.50
CA GLY A 169 -5.52 0.61 -10.42
C GLY A 169 -5.08 -0.40 -11.48
N THR A 170 -4.35 0.10 -12.46
CA THR A 170 -3.76 -0.68 -13.56
C THR A 170 -2.23 -0.76 -13.47
N GLY A 171 -1.62 -0.06 -12.51
CA GLY A 171 -0.18 -0.01 -12.29
C GLY A 171 0.15 0.73 -10.99
N LEU A 172 1.42 0.74 -10.58
CA LEU A 172 1.89 1.56 -9.47
C LEU A 172 2.99 2.48 -9.97
N PHE A 173 2.82 3.78 -9.76
CA PHE A 173 3.75 4.80 -10.21
C PHE A 173 4.16 5.69 -9.04
N PHE A 174 5.44 5.68 -8.67
CA PHE A 174 5.95 6.62 -7.69
C PHE A 174 6.30 7.94 -8.36
N GLN A 175 5.83 9.05 -7.80
CA GLN A 175 6.27 10.35 -8.23
C GLN A 175 7.75 10.54 -7.88
N ASN A 176 8.60 10.84 -8.87
CA ASN A 176 10.05 10.99 -8.69
C ASN A 176 10.56 12.34 -9.23
N GLY A 177 9.87 13.41 -8.84
CA GLY A 177 10.13 14.78 -9.26
C GLY A 177 8.91 15.66 -9.05
N SER A 178 8.99 16.92 -9.48
CA SER A 178 7.89 17.86 -9.34
C SER A 178 6.84 17.73 -10.44
N ASN A 179 7.15 17.07 -11.57
CA ASN A 179 6.21 16.87 -12.67
C ASN A 179 5.84 15.38 -12.79
N PRO A 180 4.76 14.91 -12.15
CA PRO A 180 4.35 13.50 -12.22
C PRO A 180 3.98 13.02 -13.64
N LEU A 181 3.73 13.92 -14.60
CA LEU A 181 3.46 13.53 -16.00
C LEU A 181 4.72 13.09 -16.75
N GLN A 182 5.91 13.45 -16.26
CA GLN A 182 7.21 13.16 -16.89
C GLN A 182 8.11 12.34 -15.97
N ASP A 183 8.05 12.61 -14.67
CA ASP A 183 9.00 12.10 -13.69
C ASP A 183 8.52 10.84 -12.97
N ALA A 184 7.26 10.41 -13.16
CA ALA A 184 6.76 9.24 -12.46
C ALA A 184 7.49 7.95 -12.92
N VAL A 185 7.87 7.12 -11.95
CA VAL A 185 8.55 5.85 -12.18
C VAL A 185 7.57 4.70 -11.93
N GLU A 186 7.38 3.85 -12.93
CA GLU A 186 6.54 2.67 -12.83
C GLU A 186 7.24 1.54 -12.06
N VAL A 187 6.48 0.88 -11.20
CA VAL A 187 6.88 -0.35 -10.50
C VAL A 187 6.43 -1.55 -11.35
N PRO A 188 7.31 -2.53 -11.62
CA PRO A 188 6.92 -3.71 -12.39
C PRO A 188 5.73 -4.44 -11.76
N LEU A 189 4.73 -4.81 -12.55
CA LEU A 189 3.58 -5.58 -12.04
C LEU A 189 3.94 -7.01 -11.63
N TRP A 190 4.97 -7.58 -12.26
CA TRP A 190 5.40 -8.96 -12.06
C TRP A 190 6.74 -9.01 -11.34
N GLU A 191 6.84 -9.88 -10.34
CA GLU A 191 8.05 -10.08 -9.55
C GLU A 191 9.24 -10.51 -10.42
N SER A 192 8.97 -11.29 -11.47
CA SER A 192 9.97 -11.74 -12.45
C SER A 192 10.64 -10.60 -13.22
N ASP A 193 10.00 -9.43 -13.32
CA ASP A 193 10.56 -8.26 -14.00
C ASP A 193 11.45 -7.41 -13.08
N LEU A 194 11.46 -7.67 -11.77
CA LEU A 194 12.29 -6.91 -10.82
C LEU A 194 13.80 -7.10 -11.08
N GLY A 195 14.22 -8.22 -11.66
CA GLY A 195 15.63 -8.51 -11.96
C GLY A 195 16.29 -7.51 -12.92
N LYS A 196 15.49 -6.66 -13.60
CA LYS A 196 15.95 -5.57 -14.48
C LYS A 196 15.97 -4.21 -13.77
N THR A 197 15.69 -4.18 -12.48
CA THR A 197 15.55 -2.96 -11.66
C THR A 197 16.51 -3.01 -10.47
N LYS A 198 16.48 -1.96 -9.63
CA LYS A 198 17.24 -1.95 -8.36
C LYS A 198 16.43 -2.43 -7.16
N TRP A 199 15.20 -2.91 -7.35
CA TRP A 199 14.41 -3.48 -6.25
C TRP A 199 15.08 -4.78 -5.77
N ALA A 200 15.70 -4.71 -4.58
CA ALA A 200 16.37 -5.83 -3.96
C ALA A 200 15.40 -6.59 -3.05
N PRO A 201 15.48 -7.94 -3.01
CA PRO A 201 14.62 -8.74 -2.16
C PRO A 201 14.89 -8.43 -0.68
N GLY A 202 13.82 -8.18 0.07
CA GLY A 202 13.81 -8.19 1.52
C GLY A 202 13.24 -9.51 2.06
N ALA A 203 12.73 -9.47 3.28
CA ALA A 203 12.04 -10.62 3.87
C ALA A 203 10.60 -10.77 3.36
N CYS A 204 10.06 -11.97 3.59
CA CYS A 204 8.68 -12.27 3.33
C CYS A 204 7.96 -12.61 4.63
N PHE A 205 6.79 -12.00 4.83
CA PHE A 205 6.00 -12.16 6.04
C PHE A 205 4.57 -12.55 5.67
N LYS A 206 4.05 -13.55 6.37
CA LYS A 206 2.63 -13.87 6.32
C LYS A 206 1.83 -12.62 6.66
N THR A 207 0.74 -12.36 5.94
CA THR A 207 -0.15 -11.18 6.08
C THR A 207 0.42 -9.84 5.58
N MET A 208 1.67 -9.82 5.10
CA MET A 208 2.24 -8.63 4.45
C MET A 208 2.65 -8.91 2.99
N GLY A 209 3.22 -10.09 2.73
CA GLY A 209 3.80 -10.47 1.45
C GLY A 209 5.33 -10.35 1.41
N LYS A 210 5.89 -10.54 0.22
CA LYS A 210 7.34 -10.48 -0.02
C LYS A 210 7.78 -9.06 -0.29
N HIS A 211 8.57 -8.49 0.63
CA HIS A 211 9.03 -7.11 0.54
C HIS A 211 10.22 -6.97 -0.41
N TYR A 212 10.28 -5.83 -1.07
CA TYR A 212 11.42 -5.38 -1.84
C TYR A 212 11.75 -3.93 -1.52
N TRP A 213 13.05 -3.68 -1.39
CA TRP A 213 13.61 -2.39 -1.02
C TRP A 213 14.51 -1.89 -2.14
N TYR A 214 14.33 -0.65 -2.55
CA TYR A 214 15.08 -0.12 -3.69
C TYR A 214 16.54 0.13 -3.33
N ASN A 215 17.45 -0.43 -4.12
CA ASN A 215 18.89 -0.29 -4.00
C ASN A 215 19.42 -0.57 -2.58
N ASN A 216 18.86 -1.55 -1.89
CA ASN A 216 19.23 -1.84 -0.51
C ASN A 216 20.57 -2.60 -0.41
N HIS A 217 21.56 -2.00 0.25
CA HIS A 217 22.87 -2.60 0.53
C HIS A 217 23.51 -2.01 1.79
N LEU A 218 24.53 -2.67 2.35
CA LEU A 218 25.17 -2.29 3.63
C LEU A 218 25.69 -0.85 3.65
N ASP A 219 26.30 -0.42 2.54
CA ASP A 219 26.93 0.89 2.40
C ASP A 219 26.00 1.94 1.74
N LEU A 220 24.68 1.71 1.74
CA LEU A 220 23.72 2.66 1.20
C LEU A 220 23.83 3.99 1.97
N ASN A 221 23.97 5.09 1.23
CA ASN A 221 23.89 6.41 1.84
C ASN A 221 22.43 6.66 2.25
N CYS A 222 22.19 6.95 3.52
CA CYS A 222 20.83 7.09 4.00
C CYS A 222 20.06 8.27 3.41
N SER A 223 20.74 9.29 2.86
CA SER A 223 20.06 10.33 2.09
C SER A 223 19.41 9.80 0.79
N GLU A 224 19.79 8.59 0.36
CA GLU A 224 19.31 7.93 -0.86
C GLU A 224 18.24 6.88 -0.59
N VAL A 225 17.94 6.55 0.67
CA VAL A 225 16.88 5.60 1.01
C VAL A 225 15.56 6.15 0.46
N LEU A 226 14.92 5.38 -0.42
CA LEU A 226 13.63 5.76 -0.97
C LEU A 226 12.55 5.64 0.11
N PRO A 227 11.53 6.52 0.08
CA PRO A 227 10.48 6.53 1.08
C PRO A 227 9.46 5.40 0.91
N ALA A 228 9.76 4.35 0.13
CA ALA A 228 8.80 3.32 -0.24
C ALA A 228 9.43 1.94 -0.36
N PHE A 229 8.61 0.92 -0.09
CA PHE A 229 8.87 -0.48 -0.38
C PHE A 229 7.69 -1.06 -1.17
N VAL A 230 7.93 -2.11 -1.94
CA VAL A 230 6.90 -2.78 -2.74
C VAL A 230 6.76 -4.23 -2.30
N MET A 231 5.56 -4.79 -2.44
CA MET A 231 5.26 -6.13 -1.96
C MET A 231 4.56 -6.96 -3.02
N TYR A 232 5.11 -8.16 -3.22
CA TYR A 232 4.59 -9.13 -4.16
C TYR A 232 3.94 -10.29 -3.40
N ASN A 233 2.90 -10.85 -4.01
CA ASN A 233 2.23 -12.05 -3.57
C ASN A 233 2.01 -12.93 -4.79
N LYS A 234 2.42 -14.19 -4.74
CA LYS A 234 2.29 -15.14 -5.86
C LYS A 234 2.86 -14.58 -7.18
N GLY A 235 4.00 -13.90 -7.10
CA GLY A 235 4.69 -13.31 -8.26
C GLY A 235 4.07 -12.02 -8.82
N GLN A 236 3.04 -11.45 -8.19
CA GLN A 236 2.37 -10.22 -8.65
C GLN A 236 2.38 -9.12 -7.59
N LEU A 237 2.50 -7.87 -8.04
CA LEU A 237 2.43 -6.69 -7.18
C LEU A 237 1.04 -6.64 -6.52
N SER A 238 1.02 -6.73 -5.18
CA SER A 238 -0.23 -6.82 -4.41
C SER A 238 -0.39 -5.72 -3.36
N ALA A 239 0.72 -5.08 -3.01
CA ALA A 239 0.77 -4.02 -2.02
C ALA A 239 2.05 -3.19 -2.20
N PHE A 240 2.08 -2.03 -1.56
CA PHE A 240 3.29 -1.26 -1.34
C PHE A 240 3.21 -0.59 0.03
N GLY A 241 4.28 0.04 0.48
CA GLY A 241 4.25 0.80 1.72
C GLY A 241 5.16 2.00 1.69
N TRP A 242 4.84 2.97 2.54
CA TRP A 242 5.73 4.08 2.85
C TRP A 242 6.67 3.69 3.98
N SER A 243 7.92 4.16 3.90
CA SER A 243 8.92 4.09 4.97
C SER A 243 9.59 5.46 5.10
N ILE A 244 9.07 6.26 6.02
CA ILE A 244 9.43 7.67 6.19
C ILE A 244 10.37 7.80 7.38
N MET A 245 11.52 8.44 7.16
CA MET A 245 12.52 8.77 8.20
C MET A 245 12.06 9.97 9.06
N ALA A 246 10.83 9.90 9.57
CA ALA A 246 10.21 10.87 10.44
C ALA A 246 9.27 10.16 11.41
N LYS A 247 8.98 10.78 12.55
CA LYS A 247 8.04 10.24 13.54
C LYS A 247 6.73 11.01 13.48
N MET A 248 5.70 10.41 12.88
CA MET A 248 4.39 11.04 12.66
C MET A 248 3.36 10.74 13.76
N ASP A 249 3.73 10.91 15.04
CA ASP A 249 2.95 10.47 16.22
C ASP A 249 1.49 10.98 16.28
N ALA A 250 1.19 12.08 15.58
CA ALA A 250 -0.14 12.68 15.55
C ALA A 250 -1.16 11.90 14.70
N SER A 251 -0.72 10.99 13.83
CA SER A 251 -1.61 10.21 12.95
C SER A 251 -1.86 8.81 13.50
N GLN A 252 -3.13 8.38 13.43
CA GLN A 252 -3.53 7.00 13.69
C GLN A 252 -3.54 6.14 12.42
N ARG A 253 -3.14 6.71 11.28
CA ARG A 253 -3.09 6.06 9.97
C ARG A 253 -1.66 5.74 9.54
N VAL A 254 -0.79 5.56 10.52
CA VAL A 254 0.59 5.12 10.31
C VAL A 254 0.96 4.08 11.36
N GLU A 255 2.02 3.35 11.08
CA GLU A 255 2.63 2.36 11.96
C GLU A 255 4.01 2.85 12.42
N PHE A 256 4.44 2.35 13.57
CA PHE A 256 5.75 2.63 14.16
C PHE A 256 6.44 1.31 14.49
N PRO A 257 7.14 0.69 13.51
CA PRO A 257 7.86 -0.55 13.75
C PRO A 257 8.92 -0.34 14.84
N PRO A 258 8.96 -1.18 15.88
CA PRO A 258 10.04 -1.12 16.87
C PRO A 258 11.41 -1.35 16.23
N LYS A 259 12.45 -0.70 16.72
CA LYS A 259 13.83 -0.86 16.23
C LYS A 259 14.25 -2.33 16.08
N ALA A 260 13.82 -3.16 17.03
CA ALA A 260 14.14 -4.59 17.09
C ALA A 260 13.65 -5.40 15.88
N VAL A 261 12.62 -4.93 15.15
CA VAL A 261 12.09 -5.67 14.00
C VAL A 261 12.71 -5.23 12.67
N ILE A 262 13.40 -4.09 12.62
CA ILE A 262 13.95 -3.53 11.36
C ILE A 262 14.90 -4.51 10.64
N SER A 263 15.72 -5.24 11.40
CA SER A 263 16.64 -6.25 10.83
C SER A 263 15.94 -7.43 10.18
N SER A 264 14.68 -7.68 10.52
CA SER A 264 13.88 -8.69 9.85
C SER A 264 13.41 -8.22 8.48
N PHE A 265 13.23 -6.92 8.25
CA PHE A 265 12.71 -6.38 6.98
C PHE A 265 13.81 -6.04 5.97
N LEU A 266 14.91 -5.43 6.44
CA LEU A 266 16.01 -4.96 5.60
C LEU A 266 17.16 -5.96 5.64
N ILE A 267 17.39 -6.64 4.52
CA ILE A 267 18.46 -7.65 4.39
C ILE A 267 19.32 -7.28 3.17
N PRO A 268 20.57 -6.82 3.36
CA PRO A 268 21.19 -6.43 4.63
C PRO A 268 20.58 -5.14 5.20
N VAL A 269 20.80 -4.86 6.49
CA VAL A 269 20.44 -3.56 7.10
C VAL A 269 21.51 -2.52 6.75
N PRO A 270 21.19 -1.40 6.08
CA PRO A 270 22.15 -0.32 5.85
C PRO A 270 22.78 0.19 7.16
N LYS A 271 24.10 0.41 7.18
CA LYS A 271 24.83 0.85 8.38
C LYS A 271 24.27 2.13 9.00
N CYS A 272 23.71 3.00 8.16
CA CYS A 272 23.15 4.28 8.56
C CYS A 272 21.73 4.17 9.15
N MET A 273 21.03 3.04 8.98
CA MET A 273 19.62 2.89 9.37
C MET A 273 19.40 3.07 10.88
N PHE A 274 20.17 2.38 11.73
CA PHE A 274 19.99 2.49 13.19
C PHE A 274 20.38 3.85 13.78
N PRO A 275 21.52 4.48 13.37
CA PRO A 275 21.82 5.84 13.79
C PRO A 275 20.69 6.83 13.47
N ILE A 276 20.09 6.73 12.28
CA ILE A 276 18.98 7.58 11.86
C ILE A 276 17.72 7.29 12.69
N TYR A 277 17.37 6.02 12.87
CA TYR A 277 16.25 5.61 13.70
C TYR A 277 16.36 6.23 15.10
N ASP A 278 17.54 6.14 15.73
CA ASP A 278 17.76 6.69 17.07
C ASP A 278 17.70 8.22 17.10
N ALA A 279 18.27 8.88 16.10
CA ALA A 279 18.31 10.34 16.02
C ALA A 279 16.94 11.00 15.75
N ILE A 280 16.04 10.31 15.04
CA ILE A 280 14.67 10.76 14.77
C ILE A 280 13.69 10.25 15.84
N GLY A 281 14.04 9.18 16.55
CA GLY A 281 13.16 8.52 17.50
C GLY A 281 12.19 7.52 16.85
N GLY A 282 12.47 7.08 15.63
CA GLY A 282 11.70 6.06 14.93
C GLY A 282 11.68 6.19 13.40
N VAL A 283 10.93 5.28 12.78
CA VAL A 283 10.55 5.31 11.36
C VAL A 283 9.03 5.20 11.33
N THR A 284 8.38 6.01 10.51
CA THR A 284 6.95 5.86 10.22
C THR A 284 6.79 4.95 9.01
N THR A 285 5.96 3.92 9.12
CA THR A 285 5.53 3.12 7.98
C THR A 285 4.03 3.22 7.75
N MET A 286 3.59 2.93 6.53
CA MET A 286 2.18 2.70 6.25
C MET A 286 2.12 1.66 5.15
N HIS A 287 1.59 0.47 5.44
CA HIS A 287 1.30 -0.52 4.42
C HIS A 287 0.02 -0.15 3.67
N LEU A 288 -0.02 -0.44 2.38
CA LEU A 288 -1.17 -0.24 1.49
C LEU A 288 -1.41 -1.49 0.66
N TYR A 289 -2.60 -2.07 0.80
CA TYR A 289 -2.97 -3.33 0.19
C TYR A 289 -4.05 -3.13 -0.87
N PHE A 290 -3.83 -3.73 -2.05
CA PHE A 290 -4.82 -3.72 -3.14
C PHE A 290 -5.77 -4.93 -3.08
N ASN A 291 -5.34 -6.01 -2.41
CA ASN A 291 -6.10 -7.27 -2.33
C ASN A 291 -7.11 -7.28 -1.16
N THR A 292 -8.26 -7.89 -1.40
CA THR A 292 -9.36 -8.12 -0.46
C THR A 292 -8.98 -8.80 0.85
N ASP A 293 -8.04 -9.75 0.83
CA ASP A 293 -7.85 -10.71 1.92
C ASP A 293 -6.38 -10.84 2.35
N PRO A 294 -6.00 -10.22 3.48
CA PRO A 294 -4.66 -10.32 4.06
C PRO A 294 -4.24 -11.75 4.40
N ALA A 295 -5.17 -12.68 4.65
CA ALA A 295 -4.84 -14.08 4.92
C ALA A 295 -4.19 -14.76 3.71
N ASN A 296 -4.43 -14.25 2.50
CA ASN A 296 -3.87 -14.79 1.25
C ASN A 296 -2.54 -14.13 0.85
N LEU A 297 -1.96 -13.28 1.71
CA LEU A 297 -0.63 -12.69 1.51
C LEU A 297 0.41 -13.65 2.07
N GLU A 298 1.03 -14.41 1.15
CA GLU A 298 1.91 -15.52 1.47
C GLU A 298 3.23 -15.41 0.70
N CYS A 299 4.18 -16.17 1.22
CA CYS A 299 5.45 -16.54 0.63
C CYS A 299 5.26 -17.97 0.08
#